data_AF-A0A2C9KPB6-F1
#
_entry.id   AF-A0A2C9KPB6-F1
#
_cell.length_a   1.000
_cell.length_b   1.000
_cell.length_c   1.000
_cell.angle_alpha   90.00
_cell.angle_beta   90.00
_cell.angle_gamma   90.00
#
_symmetry.space_group_name_H-M   'P 1'
#
loop_
_entity.id
_entity.type
_entity.pdbx_description
1 polymer ?
#
loop_
_entity_poly.entity_id
_entity_poly.type
_entity_poly.pdbx_seq_one_letter_code
_entity_poly.pdbx_strand_id
1 'polypeptide(L)'
;MATLGMLMLEGTVSAGSVNATYAKENGGEFDFIFGTNVSLPNDQKFWDFLFSRARNNWGLIVYEQDWLNVQLLSTQALMTSLTTGRDWLMQMGSSAARNGLKIQYCMSLPRHALQSLELPVVTQVSAATGAG
;
A
#
# COMPACT_ATOMS: atom_id res chain seq x y z
N MET A 1 -12.27 2.76 -17.40
CA MET A 1 -12.11 2.00 -16.14
C MET A 1 -10.66 2.19 -15.75
N ALA A 2 -10.35 3.06 -14.78
CA ALA A 2 -8.98 3.39 -14.41
C ALA A 2 -8.60 2.59 -13.15
N THR A 3 -7.75 1.59 -13.32
CA THR A 3 -7.05 0.91 -12.21
C THR A 3 -5.77 1.70 -11.97
N LEU A 4 -5.60 2.27 -10.78
CA LEU A 4 -4.37 2.96 -10.41
C LEU A 4 -3.61 2.04 -9.44
N GLY A 5 -2.63 1.31 -9.98
CA GLY A 5 -1.68 0.52 -9.20
C GLY A 5 -0.65 1.43 -8.53
N MET A 6 -0.15 1.03 -7.36
CA MET A 6 0.96 1.74 -6.72
C MET A 6 2.29 1.49 -7.44
N LEU A 7 2.41 2.10 -8.62
CA LEU A 7 3.61 2.66 -9.21
C LEU A 7 3.14 3.90 -9.98
N MET A 8 3.12 5.07 -9.34
CA MET A 8 2.69 6.33 -9.98
C MET A 8 3.77 6.83 -10.95
N LEU A 9 3.94 6.14 -12.07
CA LEU A 9 4.56 6.68 -13.28
C LEU A 9 3.49 7.52 -13.97
N GLU A 10 3.46 8.81 -13.65
CA GLU A 10 3.12 9.97 -14.50
C GLU A 10 2.87 11.17 -13.55
N GLY A 11 3.96 11.72 -12.98
CA GLY A 11 3.92 13.02 -12.29
C GLY A 11 4.32 13.07 -10.81
N THR A 12 5.22 12.19 -10.35
CA THR A 12 5.98 12.31 -9.08
C THR A 12 5.26 11.84 -7.80
N VAL A 13 4.86 10.56 -7.72
CA VAL A 13 4.51 9.94 -6.43
C VAL A 13 5.10 8.53 -6.31
N SER A 14 6.39 8.40 -6.02
CA SER A 14 6.95 7.09 -5.65
C SER A 14 6.72 6.83 -4.16
N ALA A 15 5.49 6.54 -3.74
CA ALA A 15 5.23 6.12 -2.35
C ALA A 15 5.86 4.76 -2.02
N GLY A 16 6.29 4.01 -3.04
CA GLY A 16 6.99 2.72 -2.91
C GLY A 16 8.49 2.79 -3.17
N SER A 17 9.12 3.97 -3.28
CA SER A 17 10.58 4.09 -3.44
C SER A 17 11.20 4.87 -2.27
N VAL A 18 12.51 4.75 -2.07
CA VAL A 18 13.24 5.50 -1.02
C VAL A 18 13.16 7.02 -1.19
N ASN A 19 12.81 7.50 -2.39
CA ASN A 19 12.55 8.92 -2.68
C ASN A 19 11.06 9.27 -2.54
N ALA A 20 10.35 8.67 -1.58
CA ALA A 20 8.97 9.02 -1.30
C ALA A 20 8.85 10.49 -0.88
N THR A 21 8.41 11.35 -1.80
CA THR A 21 8.30 12.82 -1.61
C THR A 21 7.40 13.22 -0.44
N TYR A 22 6.52 12.31 -0.01
CA TYR A 22 5.59 12.52 1.10
C TYR A 22 6.18 12.15 2.48
N ALA A 23 7.30 11.43 2.50
CA ALA A 23 7.96 11.04 3.74
C ALA A 23 8.66 12.23 4.38
N LYS A 24 8.61 12.33 5.72
CA LYS A 24 9.31 13.39 6.49
C LYS A 24 10.80 13.43 6.20
N GLU A 25 11.41 12.27 6.00
CA GLU A 25 12.82 12.09 5.65
C GLU A 25 13.20 12.77 4.32
N ASN A 26 12.22 12.98 3.44
CA ASN A 26 12.37 13.62 2.14
C ASN A 26 11.69 15.00 2.07
N GLY A 27 11.38 15.62 3.22
CA GLY A 27 10.75 16.94 3.32
C GLY A 27 9.21 16.93 3.20
N GLY A 28 8.58 15.76 3.26
CA GLY A 28 7.13 15.60 3.33
C GLY A 28 6.57 15.65 4.76
N GLU A 29 5.31 15.26 4.91
CA GLU A 29 4.56 15.41 6.17
C GLU A 29 4.28 14.10 6.92
N PHE A 30 4.51 12.95 6.28
CA PHE A 30 3.99 11.66 6.75
C PHE A 30 5.12 10.70 7.17
N ASP A 31 4.80 9.83 8.11
CA ASP A 31 5.73 8.79 8.56
C ASP A 31 5.78 7.62 7.57
N PHE A 32 7.00 7.18 7.22
CA PHE A 32 7.25 6.06 6.32
C PHE A 32 8.21 5.07 6.96
N ILE A 33 8.08 3.78 6.62
CA ILE A 33 9.06 2.75 6.91
C ILE A 33 9.92 2.57 5.66
N PHE A 34 11.24 2.63 5.83
CA PHE A 34 12.19 2.46 4.74
C PHE A 34 12.74 1.03 4.73
N GLY A 35 12.67 0.39 3.56
CA GLY A 35 13.36 -0.84 3.22
C GLY A 35 14.62 -0.56 2.40
N THR A 36 15.18 -1.60 1.77
CA THR A 36 16.40 -1.48 0.98
C THR A 36 16.21 -0.55 -0.23
N ASN A 37 15.14 -0.77 -1.00
CA ASN A 37 14.83 -0.01 -2.23
C ASN A 37 13.37 0.45 -2.28
N VAL A 38 12.61 0.21 -1.21
CA VAL A 38 11.19 0.52 -1.11
C VAL A 38 10.93 1.35 0.13
N SER A 39 9.81 2.04 0.16
CA SER A 39 9.28 2.64 1.38
C SER A 39 7.79 2.32 1.48
N LEU A 40 7.26 2.38 2.69
CA LEU A 40 5.87 2.07 2.99
C LEU A 40 5.29 3.18 3.87
N PRO A 41 4.12 3.74 3.53
CA PRO A 41 3.46 4.69 4.42
C PRO A 41 3.06 4.02 5.73
N ASN A 42 3.48 4.59 6.86
CA ASN A 42 3.20 4.09 8.21
C ASN A 42 2.40 5.12 9.03
N ASP A 43 1.63 5.95 8.35
CA ASP A 43 0.73 6.95 8.94
C ASP A 43 -0.66 6.79 8.33
N GLN A 44 -1.67 6.60 9.20
CA GLN A 44 -3.07 6.54 8.79
C GLN A 44 -3.49 7.81 8.02
N LYS A 45 -2.94 8.97 8.39
CA LYS A 45 -3.24 10.26 7.73
C LYS A 45 -2.78 10.28 6.29
N PHE A 46 -1.68 9.59 5.95
CA PHE A 46 -1.25 9.46 4.56
C PHE A 46 -2.29 8.71 3.75
N TRP A 47 -2.76 7.57 4.26
CA TRP A 47 -3.78 6.78 3.58
C TRP A 47 -5.10 7.53 3.42
N ASP A 48 -5.51 8.31 4.43
CA ASP A 48 -6.70 9.16 4.35
C ASP A 48 -6.54 10.28 3.32
N PHE A 49 -5.39 10.96 3.33
CA PHE A 49 -5.04 11.98 2.34
C PHE A 49 -5.07 11.42 0.91
N LEU A 50 -4.40 10.30 0.68
CA LEU A 50 -4.27 9.67 -0.62
C LEU A 50 -5.64 9.24 -1.16
N PHE A 51 -6.44 8.50 -0.39
CA PHE A 51 -7.69 7.93 -0.88
C PHE A 51 -8.82 8.95 -0.97
N SER A 52 -8.88 9.94 -0.08
CA SER A 52 -9.82 11.06 -0.23
C SER A 52 -9.53 11.81 -1.54
N ARG A 53 -8.26 12.14 -1.80
CA ARG A 53 -7.87 12.83 -3.04
C ARG A 53 -8.11 11.97 -4.27
N ALA A 54 -7.73 10.70 -4.24
CA ALA A 54 -7.93 9.79 -5.37
C ALA A 54 -9.41 9.60 -5.71
N ARG A 55 -10.27 9.47 -4.69
CA ARG A 55 -11.72 9.32 -4.86
C ARG A 55 -12.35 10.59 -5.43
N ASN A 56 -11.99 11.76 -4.88
CA ASN A 56 -12.61 13.04 -5.21
C ASN A 56 -12.08 13.65 -6.51
N ASN A 57 -10.80 13.48 -6.81
CA ASN A 57 -10.16 14.15 -7.95
C ASN A 57 -10.02 13.25 -9.17
N TRP A 58 -9.86 11.93 -8.97
CA TRP A 58 -9.65 10.97 -10.07
C TRP A 58 -10.85 10.05 -10.27
N GLY A 59 -11.81 10.04 -9.34
CA GLY A 59 -12.93 9.11 -9.38
C GLY A 59 -12.50 7.66 -9.18
N LEU A 60 -11.40 7.42 -8.44
CA LEU A 60 -10.89 6.07 -8.17
C LEU A 60 -11.99 5.23 -7.49
N ILE A 61 -12.14 3.98 -7.93
CA ILE A 61 -13.10 3.01 -7.37
C ILE A 61 -12.43 1.74 -6.84
N VAL A 62 -11.26 1.40 -7.39
CA VAL A 62 -10.43 0.27 -6.96
C VAL A 62 -8.98 0.76 -6.86
N TYR A 63 -8.36 0.51 -5.72
CA TYR A 63 -6.92 0.71 -5.51
C TYR A 63 -6.21 -0.64 -5.65
N GLU A 64 -5.17 -0.69 -6.47
CA GLU A 64 -4.31 -1.88 -6.57
C GLU A 64 -3.04 -1.67 -5.76
N GLN A 65 -2.85 -2.49 -4.72
CA GLN A 65 -1.56 -2.59 -4.06
C GLN A 65 -0.68 -3.55 -4.86
N ASP A 66 0.23 -2.96 -5.63
CA ASP A 66 1.16 -3.71 -6.47
C ASP A 66 2.41 -4.14 -5.67
N TRP A 67 3.09 -5.20 -6.15
CA TRP A 67 4.37 -5.72 -5.63
C TRP A 67 4.39 -6.05 -4.12
N LEU A 68 3.33 -6.63 -3.56
CA LEU A 68 3.24 -6.93 -2.12
C LEU A 68 4.37 -7.85 -1.62
N ASN A 69 4.77 -8.85 -2.42
CA ASN A 69 5.91 -9.72 -2.11
C ASN A 69 7.21 -8.91 -1.98
N VAL A 70 7.50 -7.99 -2.90
CA VAL A 70 8.72 -7.19 -2.88
C VAL A 70 8.71 -6.21 -1.72
N GLN A 71 7.56 -5.59 -1.41
CA GLN A 71 7.42 -4.73 -0.25
C GLN A 71 7.72 -5.46 1.05
N LEU A 72 7.18 -6.68 1.20
CA LEU A 72 7.47 -7.54 2.35
C LEU A 72 8.95 -7.90 2.42
N LEU A 73 9.50 -8.49 1.35
CA LEU A 73 10.85 -9.05 1.33
C LEU A 73 11.95 -7.98 1.37
N SER A 74 11.65 -6.75 0.92
CA SER A 74 12.60 -5.64 0.90
C SER A 74 12.50 -4.73 2.12
N THR A 75 11.59 -5.01 3.06
CA THR A 75 11.38 -4.19 4.26
C THR A 75 11.57 -5.02 5.53
N GLN A 76 12.74 -4.88 6.17
CA GLN A 76 13.10 -5.68 7.34
C GLN A 76 12.04 -5.62 8.45
N ALA A 77 11.44 -4.45 8.70
CA ALA A 77 10.41 -4.28 9.73
C ALA A 77 9.18 -5.17 9.48
N LEU A 78 8.81 -5.45 8.23
CA LEU A 78 7.71 -6.35 7.93
C LEU A 78 8.05 -7.82 8.14
N MET A 79 9.34 -8.17 8.13
CA MET A 79 9.84 -9.53 8.32
C MET A 79 10.12 -9.84 9.80
N THR A 80 10.43 -8.83 10.62
CA THR A 80 10.81 -9.01 12.02
C THR A 80 9.73 -8.60 13.02
N SER A 81 8.81 -7.71 12.64
CA SER A 81 7.73 -7.28 13.53
C SER A 81 6.48 -8.12 13.34
N LEU A 82 5.88 -8.55 14.45
CA LEU A 82 4.62 -9.30 14.44
C LEU A 82 3.42 -8.44 14.05
N THR A 83 3.46 -7.12 14.26
CA THR A 83 2.30 -6.24 14.06
C THR A 83 2.42 -5.32 12.86
N THR A 84 3.64 -4.91 12.49
CA THR A 84 3.85 -3.83 11.51
C THR A 84 3.20 -4.10 10.15
N GLY A 85 3.29 -5.34 9.63
CA GLY A 85 2.62 -5.68 8.36
C GLY A 85 1.10 -5.67 8.45
N ARG A 86 0.54 -6.11 9.59
CA ARG A 86 -0.90 -6.03 9.83
C ARG A 86 -1.33 -4.57 9.95
N ASP A 87 -0.62 -3.76 10.74
CA ASP A 87 -0.97 -2.35 10.96
C ASP A 87 -0.94 -1.56 9.66
N TRP A 88 0.07 -1.77 8.81
CA TRP A 88 0.18 -1.17 7.49
C TRP A 88 -1.02 -1.51 6.58
N LEU A 89 -1.38 -2.80 6.46
CA LEU A 89 -2.51 -3.23 5.65
C LEU A 89 -3.85 -2.79 6.24
N MET A 90 -3.98 -2.76 7.56
CA MET A 90 -5.17 -2.28 8.26
C MET A 90 -5.38 -0.77 8.06
N GLN A 91 -4.32 0.03 8.09
CA GLN A 91 -4.41 1.47 7.83
C GLN A 91 -4.89 1.77 6.40
N MET A 92 -4.32 1.04 5.43
CA MET A 92 -4.74 1.09 4.03
C MET A 92 -6.22 0.69 3.88
N GLY A 93 -6.60 -0.48 4.41
CA GLY A 93 -7.96 -1.00 4.32
C GLY A 93 -9.01 -0.10 5.00
N SER A 94 -8.66 0.46 6.17
CA SER A 94 -9.52 1.38 6.92
C SER A 94 -9.81 2.66 6.14
N SER A 95 -8.79 3.25 5.49
CA SER A 95 -8.99 4.41 4.63
C SER A 95 -9.82 4.07 3.38
N ALA A 96 -9.58 2.91 2.76
CA ALA A 96 -10.33 2.49 1.58
C ALA A 96 -11.82 2.34 1.92
N ALA A 97 -12.13 1.75 3.08
CA ALA A 97 -13.50 1.60 3.57
C ALA A 97 -14.20 2.96 3.74
N ARG A 98 -13.53 3.94 4.38
CA ARG A 98 -14.06 5.30 4.56
C ARG A 98 -14.37 6.01 3.24
N ASN A 99 -13.59 5.73 2.20
CA ASN A 99 -13.72 6.39 0.90
C ASN A 99 -14.53 5.58 -0.13
N GLY A 100 -15.13 4.46 0.30
CA GLY A 100 -15.93 3.60 -0.59
C GLY A 100 -15.11 2.93 -1.69
N LEU A 101 -13.81 2.74 -1.47
CA LEU A 101 -12.89 2.09 -2.41
C LEU A 101 -12.84 0.59 -2.15
N LYS A 102 -12.58 -0.17 -3.22
CA LYS A 102 -12.13 -1.57 -3.12
C LYS A 102 -10.62 -1.66 -3.26
N ILE A 103 -10.05 -2.76 -2.77
CA ILE A 103 -8.63 -3.05 -2.88
C ILE A 103 -8.43 -4.35 -3.66
N GLN A 104 -7.48 -4.31 -4.59
CA GLN A 104 -6.88 -5.49 -5.20
C GLN A 104 -5.43 -5.62 -4.69
N TYR A 105 -5.07 -6.79 -4.18
CA TYR A 105 -3.67 -7.10 -3.87
C TYR A 105 -3.02 -7.83 -5.05
N CYS A 106 -1.85 -7.34 -5.50
CA CYS A 106 -1.06 -7.97 -6.56
C CYS A 106 0.26 -8.56 -6.02
N MET A 107 0.72 -9.63 -6.67
CA MET A 107 1.92 -10.39 -6.25
C MET A 107 1.86 -10.79 -4.77
N SER A 108 0.70 -11.28 -4.35
CA SER A 108 0.44 -11.63 -2.96
C SER A 108 1.08 -12.97 -2.57
N LEU A 109 1.67 -13.01 -1.37
CA LEU A 109 2.06 -14.24 -0.70
C LEU A 109 0.87 -14.79 0.11
N PRO A 110 0.85 -16.09 0.49
CA PRO A 110 -0.26 -16.68 1.24
C PRO A 110 -0.67 -15.92 2.51
N ARG A 111 0.32 -15.34 3.22
CA ARG A 111 0.06 -14.49 4.38
C ARG A 111 -0.77 -13.24 4.10
N HIS A 112 -0.65 -12.66 2.90
CA HIS A 112 -1.44 -11.50 2.50
C HIS A 112 -2.90 -11.89 2.22
N ALA A 113 -3.11 -13.07 1.63
CA ALA A 113 -4.46 -13.62 1.46
C ALA A 113 -5.13 -13.98 2.79
N LEU A 114 -4.36 -14.44 3.79
CA LEU A 114 -4.89 -14.65 5.14
C LEU A 114 -5.22 -13.31 5.82
N GLN A 115 -4.33 -12.31 5.72
CA GLN A 115 -4.56 -10.98 6.28
C GLN A 115 -5.79 -10.28 5.68
N SER A 116 -6.09 -10.51 4.39
CA SER A 116 -7.24 -9.88 3.73
C SER A 116 -8.59 -10.29 4.34
N LEU A 117 -8.66 -11.38 5.11
CA LEU A 117 -9.88 -11.79 5.81
C LEU A 117 -10.33 -10.77 6.87
N GLU A 118 -9.42 -9.95 7.39
CA GLU A 118 -9.75 -8.85 8.29
C GLU A 118 -10.24 -7.59 7.56
N LEU A 119 -10.15 -7.56 6.23
CA LEU A 119 -10.35 -6.37 5.40
C LEU A 119 -11.39 -6.64 4.29
N PRO A 120 -12.71 -6.50 4.57
CA PRO A 120 -13.77 -6.74 3.58
C PRO A 120 -13.71 -5.87 2.31
N VAL A 121 -12.91 -4.81 2.34
CA VAL A 121 -12.64 -3.95 1.17
C VAL A 121 -11.68 -4.58 0.18
N VAL A 122 -10.89 -5.59 0.58
CA VAL A 122 -10.05 -6.37 -0.32
C VAL A 122 -10.92 -7.39 -1.03
N THR A 123 -11.22 -7.13 -2.29
CA THR A 123 -12.14 -7.97 -3.09
C THR A 123 -11.42 -8.93 -4.02
N GLN A 124 -10.13 -8.70 -4.26
CA GLN A 124 -9.32 -9.49 -5.19
C GLN A 124 -7.90 -9.63 -4.65
N VAL A 125 -7.35 -10.83 -4.77
CA VAL A 125 -5.97 -11.15 -4.42
C VAL A 125 -5.39 -11.97 -5.57
N SER A 126 -4.39 -11.44 -6.28
CA SER A 126 -3.61 -12.21 -7.25
C SER A 126 -2.32 -12.69 -6.60
N ALA A 127 -2.04 -13.99 -6.74
CA ALA A 127 -0.88 -14.63 -6.15
C ALA A 127 0.39 -14.32 -6.94
N ALA A 128 1.53 -14.19 -6.25
CA ALA A 128 2.83 -14.22 -6.92
C ALA A 128 3.16 -15.68 -7.34
N THR A 129 3.51 -15.89 -8.60
CA THR A 129 4.04 -17.17 -9.09
C THR A 129 5.56 -17.08 -9.27
N GLY A 130 6.34 -17.67 -8.35
CA GLY A 130 7.80 -17.88 -8.45
C GLY A 130 8.67 -16.62 -8.27
N ALA A 131 9.91 -16.66 -7.79
CA ALA A 131 10.89 -17.75 -7.82
C ALA A 131 11.56 -17.99 -6.45
N GLY A 132 11.77 -19.27 -6.13
CA GLY A 132 12.84 -19.70 -5.22
C GLY A 132 14.16 -19.82 -5.96
#